data_AF-A0A9D9L006-F1
#
_entry.id   AF-A0A9D9L006-F1
#
_cell.length_a   1.000
_cell.length_b   1.000
_cell.length_c   1.000
_cell.angle_alpha   90.00
_cell.angle_beta   90.00
_cell.angle_gamma   90.00
#
_symmetry.space_group_name_H-M   'P 1'
#
loop_
_entity.id
_entity.type
_entity.pdbx_description
1 polymer ?
#
loop_
_entity_poly.entity_id
_entity_poly.type
_entity_poly.pdbx_seq_one_letter_code
_entity_poly.pdbx_strand_id
1 'polypeptide(L)'
;GSGTGIRSLMDCYVYCKVKGDTLDRDYIKEQCRKLEIADFEQKRRALAIKVFSSEKLPELTQSEHEMLMFYLTAGTYGTIDNVIKKQLAASSEAAFWLGKIFPTATQMAVYFPIVKKCILLYPIGALWHFIRAVTFRREKFKNTVKAVRKYGKQVQDSG
;
A
#
# COMPACT_ATOMS: atom_id res chain seq x y z
N GLY A 1 -3.31 5.84 5.32
CA GLY A 1 -2.23 5.30 4.48
C GLY A 1 -1.13 6.33 4.54
N SER A 2 0.09 5.94 4.87
CA SER A 2 1.23 6.86 4.88
C SER A 2 2.00 6.70 3.57
N GLY A 3 1.33 6.81 2.42
CA GLY A 3 1.99 6.74 1.10
C GLY A 3 2.67 8.06 0.77
N THR A 4 3.82 8.03 0.08
CA THR A 4 4.36 9.23 -0.58
C THR A 4 3.49 9.60 -1.80
N GLY A 5 2.77 8.62 -2.37
CA GLY A 5 1.56 8.79 -3.17
C GLY A 5 1.63 9.82 -4.30
N ILE A 6 0.51 10.51 -4.54
CA ILE A 6 0.40 11.61 -5.52
C ILE A 6 1.40 12.75 -5.28
N ARG A 7 1.85 12.94 -4.02
CA ARG A 7 2.86 13.95 -3.67
C ARG A 7 4.21 13.65 -4.33
N SER A 8 4.64 12.38 -4.42
CA SER A 8 5.86 12.02 -5.17
C SER A 8 5.77 12.40 -6.66
N LEU A 9 4.58 12.28 -7.26
CA LEU A 9 4.35 12.67 -8.64
C LEU A 9 4.36 14.20 -8.79
N MET A 10 3.77 14.93 -7.83
CA MET A 10 3.80 16.38 -7.78
C MET A 10 5.21 16.94 -7.56
N ASP A 11 5.97 16.38 -6.63
CA ASP A 11 7.35 16.78 -6.37
C ASP A 11 8.22 16.61 -7.65
N CYS A 12 7.97 15.54 -8.42
CA CYS A 12 8.61 15.35 -9.73
C CYS A 12 8.28 16.48 -10.71
N TYR A 13 7.02 16.88 -10.79
CA TYR A 13 6.58 17.98 -11.65
C TYR A 13 7.25 19.29 -11.26
N VAL A 14 7.19 19.67 -9.98
CA VAL A 14 7.78 20.91 -9.47
C VAL A 14 9.28 20.93 -9.74
N TYR A 15 9.98 19.82 -9.46
CA TYR A 15 11.41 19.73 -9.70
C TYR A 15 11.76 19.85 -11.19
N CYS A 16 11.01 19.20 -12.07
CA CYS A 16 11.23 19.32 -13.51
C CYS A 16 10.90 20.72 -14.03
N LYS A 17 9.89 21.39 -13.47
CA LYS A 17 9.53 22.76 -13.84
C LYS A 17 10.57 23.79 -13.42
N VAL A 18 11.16 23.64 -12.24
CA VAL A 18 12.09 24.63 -11.66
C VAL A 18 13.53 24.37 -12.08
N LYS A 19 13.94 23.11 -12.20
CA LYS A 19 15.35 22.72 -12.44
C LYS A 19 15.55 22.01 -13.77
N GLY A 20 14.51 21.86 -14.59
CA GLY A 20 14.55 21.09 -15.83
C GLY A 20 15.68 21.50 -16.77
N ASP A 21 15.87 22.81 -16.93
CA ASP A 21 16.84 23.39 -17.86
C ASP A 21 18.28 23.33 -17.34
N THR A 22 18.46 23.23 -16.01
CA THR A 22 19.78 23.12 -15.36
C THR A 22 20.27 21.68 -15.24
N LEU A 23 19.43 20.71 -15.59
CA LEU A 23 19.66 19.30 -15.30
C LEU A 23 20.30 18.60 -16.50
N ASP A 24 21.42 17.92 -16.27
CA ASP A 24 22.00 17.02 -17.27
C ASP A 24 21.12 15.77 -17.43
N ARG A 25 20.27 15.78 -18.46
CA ARG A 25 19.32 14.70 -18.73
C ARG A 25 19.99 13.46 -19.27
N ASP A 26 21.09 13.59 -19.99
CA ASP A 26 21.81 12.47 -20.56
C ASP A 26 22.54 11.71 -19.45
N TYR A 27 23.17 12.43 -18.53
CA TYR A 27 23.75 11.83 -17.32
C TYR A 27 22.70 11.08 -16.51
N ILE A 28 21.55 11.70 -16.21
CA ILE A 28 20.49 11.05 -15.42
C ILE A 28 19.95 9.82 -16.13
N LYS A 29 19.71 9.91 -17.44
CA LYS A 29 19.23 8.77 -18.23
C LYS A 29 20.23 7.61 -18.17
N GLU A 30 21.53 7.89 -18.27
CA GLU A 30 22.56 6.84 -18.19
C GLU A 30 22.66 6.23 -16.79
N GLN A 31 22.55 7.01 -15.71
CA GLN A 31 22.50 6.46 -14.35
C GLN A 31 21.24 5.63 -14.12
N CYS A 32 20.07 6.08 -14.61
CA CYS A 32 18.84 5.31 -14.55
C CYS A 32 18.90 4.02 -15.39
N ARG A 33 19.64 4.02 -16.50
CA ARG A 33 19.88 2.82 -17.32
C ARG A 33 20.68 1.78 -16.55
N LYS A 34 21.74 2.21 -15.84
CA LYS A 34 22.56 1.31 -14.98
C LYS A 34 21.77 0.67 -13.85
N LEU A 35 20.72 1.33 -13.39
CA LEU A 35 19.81 0.84 -12.36
C LEU A 35 18.57 0.13 -12.93
N GLU A 36 18.46 -0.02 -14.25
CA GLU A 36 17.31 -0.63 -14.94
C GLU A 36 15.96 0.07 -14.67
N ILE A 37 16.00 1.37 -14.35
CA ILE A 37 14.80 2.19 -14.04
C ILE A 37 14.56 3.30 -15.06
N ALA A 38 15.31 3.36 -16.16
CA ALA A 38 15.20 4.41 -17.17
C ALA A 38 13.77 4.56 -17.73
N ASP A 39 13.14 3.45 -18.10
CA ASP A 39 11.77 3.45 -18.63
C ASP A 39 10.76 3.95 -17.59
N PHE A 40 10.93 3.52 -16.34
CA PHE A 40 10.07 3.96 -15.24
C PHE A 40 10.22 5.46 -14.98
N GLU A 41 11.46 5.97 -14.96
CA GLU A 41 11.76 7.38 -14.76
C GLU A 41 11.14 8.24 -15.86
N GLN A 42 11.31 7.83 -17.12
CA GLN A 42 10.75 8.55 -18.27
C GLN A 42 9.23 8.58 -18.24
N LYS A 43 8.57 7.42 -18.01
CA LYS A 43 7.10 7.32 -17.90
C LYS A 43 6.56 8.16 -16.74
N ARG A 44 7.20 8.09 -15.58
CA ARG A 44 6.84 8.87 -14.39
C ARG A 44 6.96 10.37 -14.65
N ARG A 45 8.04 10.82 -15.28
CA ARG A 45 8.26 12.24 -15.61
C ARG A 45 7.23 12.75 -16.61
N ALA A 46 6.99 12.00 -17.68
CA ALA A 46 5.97 12.34 -18.67
C ALA A 46 4.57 12.45 -18.04
N LEU A 47 4.21 11.48 -17.19
CA LEU A 47 2.95 11.51 -16.45
C LEU A 47 2.85 12.72 -15.52
N ALA A 48 3.92 13.04 -14.77
CA ALA A 48 3.93 14.19 -13.86
C ALA A 48 3.71 15.50 -14.61
N ILE A 49 4.40 15.70 -15.75
CA ILE A 49 4.21 16.88 -16.58
C ILE A 49 2.78 16.92 -17.13
N LYS A 50 2.29 15.83 -17.68
CA LYS A 50 0.95 15.77 -18.27
C LYS A 50 -0.14 16.07 -17.25
N VAL A 51 -0.11 15.43 -16.08
CA VAL A 51 -1.14 15.58 -15.03
C VAL A 51 -1.17 16.98 -14.42
N PHE A 52 -0.01 17.61 -14.20
CA PHE A 52 0.08 18.87 -13.44
C PHE A 52 0.29 20.12 -14.30
N SER A 53 0.44 20.00 -15.63
CA SER A 53 0.57 21.17 -16.52
C SER A 53 -0.77 21.80 -16.92
N SER A 54 -1.90 21.12 -16.66
CA SER A 54 -3.24 21.57 -17.04
C SER A 54 -4.11 21.75 -15.80
N GLU A 55 -5.03 22.71 -15.83
CA GLU A 55 -6.01 22.92 -14.74
C GLU A 55 -7.03 21.76 -14.65
N LYS A 56 -7.30 21.10 -15.78
CA LYS A 56 -8.16 19.92 -15.88
C LYS A 56 -7.31 18.69 -16.17
N LEU A 57 -7.76 17.53 -15.66
CA LEU A 57 -7.09 16.26 -15.95
C LEU A 57 -7.15 15.99 -17.45
N PRO A 58 -6.01 15.90 -18.15
CA PRO A 58 -5.99 15.62 -19.59
C PRO A 58 -6.34 14.14 -19.84
N GLU A 59 -6.61 13.82 -21.11
CA GLU A 59 -6.79 12.44 -21.53
C GLU A 59 -5.51 11.63 -21.32
N LEU A 60 -5.61 10.58 -20.51
CA LEU A 60 -4.52 9.66 -20.21
C LEU A 60 -4.68 8.39 -21.04
N THR A 61 -3.56 7.85 -21.51
CA THR A 61 -3.55 6.51 -22.07
C THR A 61 -3.84 5.48 -20.97
N GLN A 62 -4.21 4.26 -21.35
CA GLN A 62 -4.47 3.19 -20.39
C GLN A 62 -3.29 2.96 -19.43
N SER A 63 -2.05 2.96 -19.93
CA SER A 63 -0.85 2.76 -19.13
C SER A 63 -0.54 3.94 -18.19
N GLU A 64 -0.79 5.17 -18.65
CA GLU A 64 -0.68 6.37 -17.82
C GLU A 64 -1.72 6.39 -16.70
N HIS A 65 -2.95 5.99 -17.01
CA HIS A 65 -4.03 5.86 -16.05
C HIS A 65 -3.70 4.82 -14.98
N GLU A 66 -3.21 3.65 -15.37
CA GLU A 66 -2.76 2.61 -14.43
C GLU A 66 -1.63 3.08 -13.53
N MET A 67 -0.64 3.79 -14.09
CA MET A 67 0.45 4.36 -13.31
C MET A 67 -0.05 5.46 -12.36
N LEU A 68 -0.97 6.32 -12.77
CA LEU A 68 -1.58 7.32 -11.90
C LEU A 68 -2.38 6.68 -10.76
N MET A 69 -3.19 5.68 -11.10
CA MET A 69 -3.94 4.90 -10.11
C MET A 69 -3.01 4.17 -9.15
N PHE A 70 -1.87 3.68 -9.61
CA PHE A 70 -0.83 3.16 -8.72
C PHE A 70 -0.36 4.23 -7.72
N TYR A 71 -0.03 5.46 -8.15
CA TYR A 71 0.34 6.54 -7.22
C TYR A 71 -0.77 6.95 -6.26
N LEU A 72 -2.04 6.86 -6.67
CA LEU A 72 -3.19 7.22 -5.83
C LEU A 72 -3.56 6.12 -4.82
N THR A 73 -3.34 4.86 -5.18
CA THR A 73 -3.80 3.70 -4.39
C THR A 73 -2.69 3.01 -3.61
N ALA A 74 -1.43 3.10 -4.06
CA ALA A 74 -0.30 2.50 -3.38
C ALA A 74 0.08 3.32 -2.12
N GLY A 75 0.09 2.65 -0.96
CA GLY A 75 0.77 3.16 0.23
C GLY A 75 2.29 2.98 0.11
N THR A 76 3.05 3.51 1.07
CA THR A 76 4.51 3.32 1.18
C THR A 76 4.92 1.84 1.24
N TYR A 77 4.01 0.97 1.66
CA TYR A 77 4.24 -0.46 1.82
C TYR A 77 3.39 -1.32 0.85
N GLY A 78 2.82 -0.72 -0.21
CA GLY A 78 1.95 -1.39 -1.18
C GLY A 78 0.44 -1.31 -0.88
N THR A 79 -0.37 -2.06 -1.63
CA THR A 79 -1.82 -2.18 -1.42
C THR A 79 -2.14 -3.24 -0.35
N ILE A 80 -3.29 -3.10 0.31
CA ILE A 80 -3.77 -4.10 1.30
C ILE A 80 -3.82 -5.50 0.67
N ASP A 81 -4.20 -5.59 -0.61
CA ASP A 81 -4.27 -6.83 -1.38
C ASP A 81 -2.90 -7.50 -1.51
N ASN A 82 -1.85 -6.74 -1.83
CA ASN A 82 -0.49 -7.30 -1.96
C ASN A 82 0.07 -7.79 -0.62
N VAL A 83 -0.22 -7.05 0.47
CA VAL A 83 0.16 -7.47 1.83
C VAL A 83 -0.55 -8.77 2.22
N ILE A 84 -1.86 -8.87 1.96
CA ILE A 84 -2.65 -10.06 2.26
C ILE A 84 -2.20 -11.25 1.40
N LYS A 85 -1.94 -11.04 0.11
CA LYS A 85 -1.40 -12.08 -0.78
C LYS A 85 -0.07 -12.63 -0.25
N LYS A 86 0.84 -11.77 0.18
CA LYS A 86 2.14 -12.20 0.76
C LYS A 86 1.96 -12.96 2.07
N GLN A 87 1.05 -12.52 2.94
CA GLN A 87 0.78 -13.21 4.21
C GLN A 87 0.11 -14.58 4.02
N LEU A 88 -0.81 -14.70 3.06
CA LEU A 88 -1.46 -15.97 2.70
C LEU A 88 -0.51 -16.94 1.98
N ALA A 89 0.48 -16.44 1.23
CA ALA A 89 1.53 -17.30 0.68
C ALA A 89 2.44 -17.92 1.76
N ALA A 90 2.56 -17.26 2.92
CA ALA A 90 3.38 -17.72 4.04
C ALA A 90 2.60 -18.46 5.13
N SER A 91 1.26 -18.43 5.09
CA SER A 91 0.42 -18.98 6.16
C SER A 91 -0.99 -19.31 5.67
N SER A 92 -1.65 -20.27 6.32
CA SER A 92 -3.04 -20.63 5.97
C SER A 92 -4.04 -19.51 6.29
N GLU A 93 -5.19 -19.52 5.61
CA GLU A 93 -6.28 -18.56 5.88
C GLU A 93 -6.71 -18.56 7.35
N ALA A 94 -6.76 -19.75 7.98
CA ALA A 94 -7.12 -19.90 9.38
C ALA A 94 -6.10 -19.23 10.30
N ALA A 95 -4.80 -19.43 10.05
CA ALA A 95 -3.73 -18.80 10.82
C ALA A 95 -3.75 -17.27 10.67
N PHE A 96 -4.02 -16.77 9.47
CA PHE A 96 -4.19 -15.34 9.19
C PHE A 96 -5.33 -14.72 10.02
N TRP A 97 -6.50 -15.36 10.04
CA TRP A 97 -7.65 -14.86 10.80
C TRP A 97 -7.46 -14.99 12.31
N LEU A 98 -6.86 -16.09 12.78
CA LEU A 98 -6.52 -16.28 14.20
C LEU A 98 -5.59 -15.17 14.69
N GLY A 99 -4.53 -14.83 13.94
CA GLY A 99 -3.62 -13.75 14.31
C GLY A 99 -4.27 -12.36 14.33
N LYS A 100 -5.33 -12.15 13.53
CA LYS A 100 -6.09 -10.89 13.53
C LYS A 100 -7.13 -10.79 14.64
N ILE A 101 -7.79 -11.89 14.99
CA ILE A 101 -8.82 -11.93 16.04
C ILE A 101 -8.14 -12.00 17.42
N PHE A 102 -7.06 -12.76 17.51
CA PHE A 102 -6.31 -13.02 18.73
C PHE A 102 -4.84 -12.61 18.56
N PRO A 103 -4.55 -11.28 18.56
CA PRO A 103 -3.18 -10.80 18.50
C PRO A 103 -2.42 -11.19 19.77
N THR A 104 -1.11 -11.42 19.66
CA THR A 104 -0.29 -11.89 20.79
C THR A 104 -0.36 -10.94 21.99
N ALA A 105 -0.12 -11.44 23.22
CA ALA A 105 -0.20 -10.62 24.43
C ALA A 105 0.63 -9.32 24.36
N THR A 106 1.79 -9.37 23.69
CA THR A 106 2.65 -8.20 23.44
C THR A 106 2.02 -7.19 22.48
N GLN A 107 1.33 -7.65 21.43
CA GLN A 107 0.59 -6.80 20.49
C GLN A 107 -0.68 -6.23 21.14
N MET A 108 -1.42 -7.05 21.88
CA MET A 108 -2.62 -6.62 22.61
C MET A 108 -2.30 -5.52 23.62
N ALA A 109 -1.15 -5.63 24.28
CA ALA A 109 -0.68 -4.67 25.25
C ALA A 109 -0.45 -3.25 24.70
N VAL A 110 -0.29 -3.08 23.38
CA VAL A 110 -0.23 -1.76 22.73
C VAL A 110 -1.59 -1.06 22.79
N TYR A 111 -2.68 -1.83 22.67
CA TYR A 111 -4.04 -1.31 22.72
C TYR A 111 -4.58 -1.26 24.15
N PHE A 112 -4.17 -2.22 24.98
CA PHE A 112 -4.63 -2.40 26.34
C PHE A 112 -3.45 -2.69 27.28
N PRO A 113 -2.77 -1.66 27.82
CA PRO A 113 -1.60 -1.85 28.67
C PRO A 113 -1.90 -2.65 29.95
N ILE A 114 -3.16 -2.67 30.39
CA ILE A 114 -3.65 -3.46 31.53
C ILE A 114 -3.45 -4.97 31.29
N VAL A 115 -3.47 -5.43 30.04
CA VAL A 115 -3.23 -6.84 29.67
C VAL A 115 -1.79 -7.26 29.98
N LYS A 116 -0.81 -6.33 30.06
CA LYS A 116 0.55 -6.65 30.55
C LYS A 116 0.56 -7.02 32.04
N LYS A 117 -0.34 -6.41 32.82
CA LYS A 117 -0.41 -6.61 34.28
C LYS A 117 -1.30 -7.79 34.64
N CYS A 118 -2.39 -7.99 33.90
CA CYS A 118 -3.34 -9.07 34.16
C CYS A 118 -3.70 -9.79 32.85
N ILE A 119 -3.16 -11.01 32.69
CA ILE A 119 -3.40 -11.84 31.50
C ILE A 119 -4.85 -12.34 31.42
N LEU A 120 -5.55 -12.40 32.54
CA LEU A 120 -6.97 -12.78 32.61
C LEU A 120 -7.89 -11.81 31.86
N LEU A 121 -7.44 -10.56 31.64
CA LEU A 121 -8.18 -9.56 30.87
C LEU A 121 -8.02 -9.74 29.34
N TYR A 122 -7.13 -10.63 28.90
CA TYR A 122 -6.90 -10.92 27.49
C TYR A 122 -8.16 -11.31 26.70
N PRO A 123 -9.02 -12.26 27.14
CA PRO A 123 -10.23 -12.62 26.40
C PRO A 123 -11.19 -11.44 26.20
N ILE A 124 -11.32 -10.57 27.21
CA ILE A 124 -12.14 -9.36 27.12
C ILE A 124 -11.52 -8.37 26.12
N GLY A 125 -10.20 -8.19 26.16
CA GLY A 125 -9.45 -7.36 25.21
C GLY A 125 -9.56 -7.84 23.77
N ALA A 126 -9.48 -9.16 23.53
CA ALA A 126 -9.63 -9.76 22.20
C ALA A 126 -11.04 -9.57 21.65
N LEU A 127 -12.07 -9.75 22.47
CA LEU A 127 -13.45 -9.51 22.08
C LEU A 127 -13.67 -8.04 21.69
N TRP A 128 -13.17 -7.10 22.50
CA TRP A 128 -13.29 -5.68 22.17
C TRP A 128 -12.46 -5.28 20.95
N HIS A 129 -11.26 -5.86 20.79
CA HIS A 129 -10.42 -5.68 19.60
C HIS A 129 -11.16 -6.08 18.32
N PHE A 130 -11.80 -7.25 18.34
CA PHE A 130 -12.60 -7.74 17.24
C PHE A 130 -13.82 -6.85 16.96
N ILE A 131 -14.61 -6.52 17.98
CA ILE A 131 -15.79 -5.65 17.85
C ILE A 131 -15.38 -4.29 17.26
N ARG A 132 -14.30 -3.69 17.76
CA ARG A 132 -13.79 -2.42 17.27
C ARG A 132 -13.30 -2.52 15.83
N ALA A 133 -12.63 -3.61 15.46
CA ALA A 133 -12.18 -3.84 14.09
C ALA A 133 -13.36 -3.95 13.11
N VAL A 134 -14.43 -4.66 13.49
CA VAL A 134 -15.62 -4.85 12.65
C VAL A 134 -16.51 -3.61 12.59
N THR A 135 -16.65 -2.85 13.69
CA THR A 135 -17.56 -1.69 13.76
C THR A 135 -16.91 -0.38 13.29
N PHE A 136 -15.70 -0.06 13.75
CA PHE A 136 -15.03 1.22 13.43
C PHE A 136 -14.19 1.17 12.16
N ARG A 137 -13.82 -0.02 11.66
CA ARG A 137 -12.98 -0.18 10.44
C ARG A 137 -13.67 -1.01 9.36
N ARG A 138 -14.99 -0.86 9.22
CA ARG A 138 -15.85 -1.62 8.28
C ARG A 138 -15.28 -1.72 6.87
N GLU A 139 -14.89 -0.60 6.26
CA GLU A 139 -14.37 -0.62 4.89
C GLU A 139 -13.04 -1.37 4.76
N LYS A 140 -12.11 -1.19 5.70
CA LYS A 140 -10.86 -1.96 5.73
C LYS A 140 -11.11 -3.44 5.99
N PHE A 141 -12.07 -3.77 6.85
CA PHE A 141 -12.46 -5.14 7.14
C PHE A 141 -13.07 -5.81 5.89
N LYS A 142 -14.03 -5.17 5.22
CA LYS A 142 -14.61 -5.63 3.95
C LYS A 142 -13.54 -5.86 2.89
N ASN A 143 -12.62 -4.92 2.70
CA ASN A 143 -11.53 -5.06 1.73
C ASN A 143 -10.57 -6.20 2.09
N THR A 144 -10.28 -6.40 3.39
CA THR A 144 -9.50 -7.56 3.85
C THR A 144 -10.21 -8.87 3.53
N VAL A 145 -11.51 -8.99 3.85
CA VAL A 145 -12.29 -10.21 3.56
C VAL A 145 -12.34 -10.50 2.07
N LYS A 146 -12.57 -9.48 1.23
CA LYS A 146 -12.56 -9.61 -0.22
C LYS A 146 -11.22 -10.11 -0.74
N ALA A 147 -10.11 -9.54 -0.25
CA ALA A 147 -8.76 -9.96 -0.63
C ALA A 147 -8.46 -11.40 -0.20
N VAL A 148 -8.79 -11.78 1.04
CA VAL A 148 -8.58 -13.17 1.52
C VAL A 148 -9.38 -14.16 0.68
N ARG A 149 -10.65 -13.87 0.40
CA ARG A 149 -11.48 -14.74 -0.46
C ARG A 149 -10.93 -14.86 -1.89
N LYS A 150 -10.29 -13.81 -2.40
CA LYS A 150 -9.70 -13.76 -3.74
C LYS A 150 -8.40 -14.55 -3.83
N TYR A 151 -7.50 -14.41 -2.85
CA TYR A 151 -6.16 -15.02 -2.88
C TYR A 151 -6.06 -16.35 -2.15
N GLY A 152 -6.92 -16.59 -1.17
CA GLY A 152 -6.94 -17.81 -0.38
C GLY A 152 -7.28 -19.06 -1.20
N LYS A 153 -8.23 -18.95 -2.13
CA LYS A 153 -8.52 -20.00 -3.13
C LYS A 153 -7.32 -20.37 -4.01
N GLN A 154 -6.46 -19.42 -4.35
CA GLN A 154 -5.31 -19.67 -5.23
C GLN A 154 -4.17 -20.42 -4.53
N VAL A 155 -4.09 -20.35 -3.19
CA VAL A 155 -3.05 -21.05 -2.41
C VAL A 155 -3.45 -22.50 -2.13
N GLN A 156 -4.75 -22.79 -2.06
CA GLN A 156 -5.28 -24.14 -1.83
C GLN A 156 -5.18 -25.07 -3.05
N ASP A 157 -5.18 -24.52 -4.27
CA ASP A 157 -5.07 -25.28 -5.53
C ASP A 157 -3.62 -25.57 -5.97
N SER A 158 -2.61 -25.09 -5.22
CA SER A 158 -1.17 -25.29 -5.53
C SER A 158 -0.45 -26.20 -4.51
N GLY A 159 -1.19 -26.81 -3.59
CA GLY A 159 -0.69 -27.72 -2.55
C GLY A 159 -1.06 -29.17 -2.80
#